data_AF-A0A3Q1LU13-F1
#
_entry.id   AF-A0A3Q1LU13-F1
#
_cell.length_a   1.000
_cell.length_b   1.000
_cell.length_c   1.000
_cell.angle_alpha   90.00
_cell.angle_beta   90.00
_cell.angle_gamma   90.00
#
_symmetry.space_group_name_H-M   'P 1'
#
loop_
_entity.id
_entity.type
_entity.pdbx_description
1 polymer ?
#
loop_
_entity_poly.entity_id
_entity_poly.type
_entity_poly.pdbx_seq_one_letter_code
_entity_poly.pdbx_strand_id
1 'polypeptide(L)'
;LAAAAGKLSMALLCVRHCKKSVEVTIATAGVSLSRFTYHLCVFSGPLFQVTAEVGKLLGTEKVDAILCVAGGWAGGNAKSKSLFKNCDLMWKQSVWTSTISSHLATKHLKEGGLLTLAGARAALDGTPGMIGYGMAKAAVHQLCQSLAGKSSGLPPGAAAVALLPVTLDTPVNRKSMPEADFSSWTPLEFLVETFHDWITEKNRPSSGSLIQVVTTEGKTELTAASP
;
A
#
# COMPACT_ATOMS: atom_id res chain seq x y z
N LEU A 1 1.86 -0.12 -8.72
CA LEU A 1 1.02 -1.06 -7.94
C LEU A 1 -0.12 -1.58 -8.81
N ALA A 2 0.12 -2.63 -9.57
CA ALA A 2 -0.93 -3.35 -10.29
C ALA A 2 -0.82 -4.81 -9.84
N ALA A 3 -1.62 -5.21 -8.84
CA ALA A 3 -1.77 -6.63 -8.56
C ALA A 3 -2.42 -7.27 -9.79
N ALA A 4 -1.72 -8.22 -10.40
CA ALA A 4 -2.24 -9.00 -11.50
C ALA A 4 -3.60 -9.62 -11.12
N ALA A 5 -4.50 -9.63 -12.09
CA ALA A 5 -5.88 -10.09 -11.95
C ALA A 5 -5.99 -11.43 -11.22
N GLY A 6 -6.86 -11.48 -10.20
CA GLY A 6 -7.55 -12.70 -9.79
C GLY A 6 -6.93 -13.56 -8.68
N LYS A 7 -5.75 -13.23 -8.14
CA LYS A 7 -5.22 -13.87 -6.92
C LYS A 7 -4.89 -12.78 -5.91
N LEU A 8 -5.18 -13.01 -4.63
CA LEU A 8 -4.93 -12.09 -3.52
C LEU A 8 -3.41 -11.88 -3.31
N SER A 9 -2.68 -11.28 -4.24
CA SER A 9 -1.26 -11.03 -4.07
C SER A 9 -1.10 -9.87 -3.08
N MET A 10 -0.94 -10.20 -1.79
CA MET A 10 -0.34 -9.26 -0.85
C MET A 10 1.10 -9.04 -1.32
N ALA A 11 1.47 -7.82 -1.68
CA ALA A 11 2.87 -7.44 -1.78
C ALA A 11 3.20 -6.76 -0.45
N LEU A 12 3.74 -7.55 0.47
CA LEU A 12 4.31 -7.06 1.72
C LEU A 12 5.80 -6.91 1.51
N LEU A 13 6.31 -5.68 1.62
CA LEU A 13 7.74 -5.44 1.67
C LEU A 13 8.15 -5.28 3.13
N CYS A 14 8.76 -6.31 3.71
CA CYS A 14 9.39 -6.23 5.02
C CYS A 14 10.82 -5.75 4.84
N VAL A 15 11.13 -4.51 5.20
CA VAL A 15 12.45 -3.90 4.98
C VAL A 15 13.32 -3.99 6.23
N ARG A 16 14.58 -4.41 6.05
CA ARG A 16 15.63 -4.37 7.06
C ARG A 16 16.86 -3.63 6.53
N HIS A 17 17.42 -2.72 7.34
CA HIS A 17 18.70 -2.10 7.03
C HIS A 17 19.86 -3.09 7.32
N CYS A 18 20.75 -3.33 6.36
CA CYS A 18 21.96 -4.16 6.53
C CYS A 18 23.18 -3.51 5.86
N LYS A 19 24.36 -3.59 6.49
CA LYS A 19 25.59 -2.88 6.11
C LYS A 19 26.32 -3.42 4.85
N LYS A 20 25.88 -4.53 4.24
CA LYS A 20 26.57 -5.16 3.08
C LYS A 20 25.53 -5.74 2.12
N SER A 21 25.43 -5.13 0.93
CA SER A 21 24.85 -5.56 -0.37
C SER A 21 23.62 -6.48 -0.41
N VAL A 22 22.66 -6.13 -1.29
CA VAL A 22 21.38 -6.83 -1.45
C VAL A 22 20.98 -6.98 -2.92
N GLU A 23 20.40 -8.14 -3.24
CA GLU A 23 19.62 -8.39 -4.46
C GLU A 23 18.28 -9.05 -4.07
N VAL A 24 17.15 -8.44 -4.46
CA VAL A 24 15.80 -9.07 -4.42
C VAL A 24 14.93 -8.43 -5.54
N THR A 25 13.94 -9.19 -6.03
CA THR A 25 13.04 -8.89 -7.18
C THR A 25 11.56 -8.73 -6.76
N ILE A 26 10.87 -7.74 -7.32
CA ILE A 26 9.41 -7.55 -7.24
C ILE A 26 8.67 -8.58 -8.11
N ALA A 27 7.68 -9.27 -7.56
CA ALA A 27 6.63 -9.89 -8.36
C ALA A 27 5.47 -8.90 -8.56
N THR A 28 5.29 -8.51 -9.83
CA THR A 28 4.36 -7.53 -10.42
C THR A 28 4.86 -6.07 -10.46
N ALA A 29 5.57 -5.78 -11.56
CA ALA A 29 6.19 -4.51 -11.99
C ALA A 29 7.59 -4.20 -11.43
N GLY A 30 8.59 -5.01 -11.81
CA GLY A 30 9.85 -4.54 -12.44
C GLY A 30 10.75 -3.47 -11.81
N VAL A 31 10.59 -3.04 -10.56
CA VAL A 31 11.46 -2.02 -9.94
C VAL A 31 12.36 -2.67 -8.88
N SER A 32 13.68 -2.43 -8.95
CA SER A 32 14.63 -2.95 -7.94
C SER A 32 14.93 -1.89 -6.89
N LEU A 33 14.69 -2.21 -5.61
CA LEU A 33 15.16 -1.44 -4.46
C LEU A 33 16.56 -1.94 -4.07
N SER A 34 17.60 -1.49 -4.75
CA SER A 34 18.99 -1.93 -4.54
C SER A 34 19.60 -1.56 -3.16
N ARG A 35 18.84 -0.87 -2.29
CA ARG A 35 19.34 -0.27 -1.04
C ARG A 35 18.87 -0.95 0.25
N PHE A 36 17.98 -1.95 0.18
CA PHE A 36 17.39 -2.58 1.37
C PHE A 36 17.28 -4.09 1.25
N THR A 37 17.52 -4.84 2.33
CA THR A 37 17.14 -6.25 2.41
C THR A 37 15.65 -6.34 2.63
N TYR A 38 14.96 -7.06 1.77
CA TYR A 38 13.52 -7.23 1.90
C TYR A 38 13.04 -8.66 1.71
N HIS A 39 11.93 -8.99 2.39
CA HIS A 39 11.23 -10.25 2.18
C HIS A 39 9.95 -9.95 1.42
N LEU A 40 9.91 -10.33 0.14
CA LEU A 40 8.67 -10.28 -0.64
C LEU A 40 7.85 -11.51 -0.30
N CYS A 41 6.65 -11.29 0.21
CA CYS A 41 5.79 -12.39 0.61
C CYS A 41 4.46 -12.29 -0.14
N VAL A 42 4.26 -13.19 -1.11
CA VAL A 42 2.99 -13.31 -1.87
C VAL A 42 2.23 -14.50 -1.31
N PHE A 43 1.07 -14.24 -0.72
CA PHE A 43 0.26 -15.29 -0.10
C PHE A 43 -1.08 -15.42 -0.78
N SER A 44 -1.57 -16.65 -0.91
CA SER A 44 -2.94 -16.93 -1.33
C SER A 44 -3.59 -17.86 -0.32
N GLY A 45 -4.63 -17.41 0.37
CA GLY A 45 -5.33 -18.22 1.37
C GLY A 45 -6.20 -17.38 2.31
N PRO A 46 -6.89 -18.02 3.27
CA PRO A 46 -7.58 -17.34 4.36
C PRO A 46 -6.64 -16.48 5.22
N LEU A 47 -7.15 -15.38 5.79
CA LEU A 47 -6.34 -14.38 6.53
C LEU A 47 -5.46 -14.98 7.65
N PHE A 48 -5.98 -16.00 8.36
CA PHE A 48 -5.26 -16.62 9.48
C PHE A 48 -4.01 -17.37 9.02
N GLN A 49 -4.02 -17.97 7.83
CA GLN A 49 -2.88 -18.68 7.28
C GLN A 49 -1.77 -17.71 6.90
N VAL A 50 -2.12 -16.61 6.23
CA VAL A 50 -1.17 -15.54 5.85
C VAL A 50 -0.42 -15.00 7.07
N THR A 51 -1.16 -14.72 8.16
CA THR A 51 -0.55 -14.23 9.41
C THR A 51 0.42 -15.25 10.01
N ALA A 52 0.03 -16.54 10.02
CA ALA A 52 0.86 -17.60 10.56
C ALA A 52 2.13 -17.83 9.74
N GLU A 53 2.03 -17.75 8.41
CA GLU A 53 3.16 -17.93 7.49
C GLU A 53 4.15 -16.77 7.58
N VAL A 54 3.68 -15.52 7.61
CA VAL A 54 4.57 -14.36 7.86
C VAL A 54 5.21 -14.46 9.24
N GLY A 55 4.44 -14.83 10.27
CA GLY A 55 4.97 -15.00 11.61
C GLY A 55 6.08 -16.06 11.69
N LYS A 56 5.94 -17.16 10.95
CA LYS A 56 7.00 -18.18 10.84
C LYS A 56 8.22 -17.67 10.07
N LEU A 57 8.00 -16.93 8.98
CA LEU A 57 9.08 -16.39 8.15
C LEU A 57 9.93 -15.37 8.91
N LEU A 58 9.28 -14.45 9.63
CA LEU A 58 9.99 -13.41 10.40
C LEU A 58 10.49 -13.92 11.75
N GLY A 59 9.89 -14.99 12.29
CA GLY A 59 10.22 -15.51 13.61
C GLY A 59 10.12 -14.43 14.69
N THR A 60 11.19 -14.25 15.46
CA THR A 60 11.31 -13.19 16.47
C THR A 60 11.92 -11.89 15.94
N GLU A 61 12.32 -11.85 14.67
CA GLU A 61 12.95 -10.66 14.10
C GLU A 61 11.94 -9.54 13.90
N LYS A 62 12.42 -8.31 14.13
CA LYS A 62 11.67 -7.08 13.90
C LYS A 62 12.16 -6.38 12.63
N VAL A 63 11.25 -5.76 11.90
CA VAL A 63 11.50 -5.06 10.62
C VAL A 63 11.39 -3.55 10.79
N ASP A 64 12.16 -2.81 10.00
CA ASP A 64 12.15 -1.34 10.01
C ASP A 64 10.87 -0.78 9.36
N ALA A 65 10.34 -1.49 8.36
CA ALA A 65 9.08 -1.13 7.74
C ALA A 65 8.31 -2.32 7.18
N ILE A 66 6.99 -2.13 7.11
CA ILE A 66 6.03 -2.98 6.42
C ILE A 66 5.32 -2.11 5.38
N LEU A 67 5.61 -2.34 4.10
CA LEU A 67 4.95 -1.59 3.01
C LEU A 67 3.81 -2.43 2.43
N CYS A 68 2.56 -2.08 2.76
CA CYS A 68 1.37 -2.72 2.19
C CYS A 68 0.99 -2.03 0.87
N VAL A 69 1.62 -2.49 -0.21
CA VAL A 69 1.39 -1.99 -1.58
C VAL A 69 0.39 -2.85 -2.35
N ALA A 70 -0.33 -3.72 -1.66
CA ALA A 70 -1.39 -4.53 -2.23
C ALA A 70 -2.63 -3.69 -2.53
N GLY A 71 -3.34 -4.07 -3.59
CA GLY A 71 -4.56 -3.39 -4.00
C GLY A 71 -5.00 -3.84 -5.39
N GLY A 72 -5.91 -3.08 -5.97
CA GLY A 72 -6.38 -3.28 -7.32
C GLY A 72 -7.46 -2.26 -7.63
N TRP A 73 -8.02 -2.36 -8.84
CA TRP A 73 -9.08 -1.48 -9.29
C TRP A 73 -10.16 -2.28 -10.03
N ALA A 74 -11.42 -1.96 -9.74
CA ALA A 74 -12.57 -2.41 -10.49
C ALA A 74 -13.69 -1.37 -10.39
N GLY A 75 -14.17 -0.90 -11.55
CA GLY A 75 -15.30 0.02 -11.63
C GLY A 75 -16.66 -0.66 -11.40
N GLY A 76 -17.72 0.15 -11.34
CA GLY A 76 -19.09 -0.30 -11.16
C GLY A 76 -19.90 0.66 -10.30
N ASN A 77 -20.96 1.23 -10.87
CA ASN A 77 -21.96 2.00 -10.13
C ASN A 77 -22.98 1.05 -9.46
N ALA A 78 -23.92 1.63 -8.69
CA ALA A 78 -24.91 0.86 -7.92
C ALA A 78 -25.83 -0.01 -8.79
N LYS A 79 -26.00 0.32 -10.07
CA LYS A 79 -26.84 -0.43 -11.02
C LYS A 79 -26.05 -1.54 -11.74
N SER A 80 -24.73 -1.58 -11.62
CA SER A 80 -23.90 -2.55 -12.34
C SER A 80 -24.23 -3.99 -11.92
N LYS A 81 -24.44 -4.87 -12.90
CA LYS A 81 -24.59 -6.32 -12.67
C LYS A 81 -23.33 -6.93 -12.01
N SER A 82 -22.17 -6.30 -12.18
CA SER A 82 -20.91 -6.76 -11.58
C SER A 82 -20.64 -6.18 -10.19
N LEU A 83 -21.54 -5.37 -9.62
CA LEU A 83 -21.31 -4.64 -8.37
C LEU A 83 -20.79 -5.56 -7.26
N PHE A 84 -21.53 -6.63 -6.94
CA PHE A 84 -21.15 -7.52 -5.83
C PHE A 84 -19.81 -8.22 -6.06
N LYS A 85 -19.56 -8.71 -7.28
CA LYS A 85 -18.28 -9.32 -7.66
C LYS A 85 -17.11 -8.34 -7.50
N ASN A 86 -17.29 -7.10 -7.95
CA ASN A 86 -16.26 -6.08 -7.90
C ASN A 86 -16.03 -5.59 -6.46
N CYS A 87 -17.08 -5.47 -5.65
CA CYS A 87 -16.95 -5.16 -4.22
C CYS A 87 -16.17 -6.25 -3.46
N ASP A 88 -16.50 -7.53 -3.65
CA ASP A 88 -15.77 -8.65 -3.03
C ASP A 88 -14.28 -8.63 -3.38
N LEU A 89 -13.96 -8.41 -4.67
CA LEU A 89 -12.58 -8.30 -5.14
C LEU A 89 -11.84 -7.11 -4.48
N MET A 90 -12.44 -5.92 -4.47
CA MET A 90 -11.81 -4.71 -3.91
C MET A 90 -11.60 -4.82 -2.40
N TRP A 91 -12.55 -5.42 -1.69
CA TRP A 91 -12.44 -5.64 -0.26
C TRP A 91 -11.30 -6.59 0.09
N LYS A 92 -11.21 -7.72 -0.62
CA LYS A 92 -10.11 -8.66 -0.46
C LYS A 92 -8.77 -8.00 -0.75
N GLN A 93 -8.64 -7.33 -1.90
CA GLN A 93 -7.35 -6.78 -2.32
C GLN A 93 -6.84 -5.60 -1.48
N SER A 94 -7.73 -4.79 -0.90
CA SER A 94 -7.33 -3.59 -0.15
C SER A 94 -7.60 -3.68 1.35
N VAL A 95 -8.79 -4.13 1.77
CA VAL A 95 -9.14 -4.14 3.19
C VAL A 95 -8.44 -5.30 3.89
N TRP A 96 -8.54 -6.52 3.37
CA TRP A 96 -7.93 -7.69 4.03
C TRP A 96 -6.42 -7.57 4.14
N THR A 97 -5.75 -7.14 3.06
CA THR A 97 -4.30 -6.95 3.03
C THR A 97 -3.84 -5.87 4.00
N SER A 98 -4.59 -4.76 4.11
CA SER A 98 -4.30 -3.70 5.08
C SER A 98 -4.52 -4.17 6.51
N THR A 99 -5.59 -4.93 6.79
CA THR A 99 -5.85 -5.52 8.12
C THR A 99 -4.73 -6.47 8.54
N ILE A 100 -4.32 -7.38 7.65
CA ILE A 100 -3.21 -8.31 7.92
C ILE A 100 -1.92 -7.55 8.18
N SER A 101 -1.57 -6.58 7.33
CA SER A 101 -0.35 -5.77 7.48
C SER A 101 -0.34 -5.00 8.80
N SER A 102 -1.49 -4.48 9.22
CA SER A 102 -1.64 -3.77 10.49
C SER A 102 -1.43 -4.71 11.68
N HIS A 103 -2.02 -5.90 11.64
CA HIS A 103 -1.81 -6.91 12.68
C HIS A 103 -0.35 -7.37 12.76
N LEU A 104 0.29 -7.61 11.61
CA LEU A 104 1.70 -7.95 11.54
C LEU A 104 2.59 -6.83 12.08
N ALA A 105 2.22 -5.56 11.88
CA ALA A 105 2.95 -4.43 12.42
C ALA A 105 2.99 -4.45 13.96
N THR A 106 1.89 -4.82 14.64
CA THR A 106 1.87 -4.96 16.10
C THR A 106 2.87 -6.01 16.61
N LYS A 107 3.16 -7.04 15.79
CA LYS A 107 4.00 -8.18 16.16
C LYS A 107 5.44 -8.04 15.71
N HIS A 108 5.69 -7.45 14.54
CA HIS A 108 6.97 -7.53 13.85
C HIS A 108 7.57 -6.18 13.50
N LEU A 109 6.84 -5.07 13.61
CA LEU A 109 7.42 -3.75 13.38
C LEU A 109 8.28 -3.36 14.59
N LYS A 110 9.41 -2.70 14.34
CA LYS A 110 10.24 -2.09 15.39
C LYS A 110 9.53 -0.88 16.01
N GLU A 111 9.96 -0.50 17.21
CA GLU A 111 9.75 0.85 17.71
C GLU A 111 10.33 1.86 16.71
N GLY A 112 9.65 2.98 16.48
CA GLY A 112 10.03 3.94 15.43
C GLY A 112 9.83 3.44 14.00
N GLY A 113 9.29 2.23 13.78
CA GLY A 113 9.13 1.65 12.45
C GLY A 113 8.00 2.28 11.63
N LEU A 114 7.93 1.93 10.34
CA LEU A 114 6.94 2.47 9.40
C LEU A 114 6.00 1.40 8.84
N LEU A 115 4.69 1.62 8.95
CA LEU A 115 3.67 0.91 8.21
C LEU A 115 3.10 1.84 7.12
N THR A 116 3.19 1.44 5.86
CA THR A 116 2.50 2.16 4.78
C THR A 116 1.30 1.38 4.27
N LEU A 117 0.22 2.11 3.95
CA LEU A 117 -1.02 1.55 3.41
C LEU A 117 -1.35 2.18 2.05
N ALA A 118 -1.96 1.40 1.16
CA ALA A 118 -2.36 1.85 -0.17
C ALA A 118 -3.82 2.35 -0.19
N GLY A 119 -3.99 3.66 -0.01
CA GLY A 119 -5.26 4.38 -0.21
C GLY A 119 -5.52 4.74 -1.68
N ALA A 120 -6.39 5.71 -1.90
CA ALA A 120 -6.60 6.37 -3.19
C ALA A 120 -7.09 7.80 -2.99
N ARG A 121 -6.64 8.75 -3.82
CA ARG A 121 -7.12 10.14 -3.73
C ARG A 121 -8.63 10.22 -3.96
N ALA A 122 -9.15 9.48 -4.94
CA ALA A 122 -10.56 9.53 -5.31
C ALA A 122 -11.51 9.11 -4.18
N ALA A 123 -11.04 8.32 -3.20
CA ALA A 123 -11.86 7.86 -2.08
C ALA A 123 -11.93 8.86 -0.91
N LEU A 124 -11.34 10.06 -1.07
CA LEU A 124 -11.62 11.21 -0.20
C LEU A 124 -13.03 11.77 -0.46
N ASP A 125 -13.60 11.50 -1.65
CA ASP A 125 -14.91 11.96 -2.08
C ASP A 125 -15.82 10.78 -2.45
N GLY A 126 -17.07 11.09 -2.81
CA GLY A 126 -18.00 10.11 -3.36
C GLY A 126 -17.53 9.55 -4.71
N THR A 127 -17.53 8.23 -4.85
CA THR A 127 -17.05 7.52 -6.06
C THR A 127 -18.18 6.78 -6.80
N PRO A 128 -19.16 7.47 -7.41
CA PRO A 128 -20.38 6.86 -7.94
C PRO A 128 -20.13 5.82 -9.04
N GLY A 129 -19.03 5.95 -9.80
CA GLY A 129 -18.66 5.02 -10.88
C GLY A 129 -17.87 3.80 -10.43
N MET A 130 -17.46 3.70 -9.16
CA MET A 130 -16.54 2.67 -8.67
C MET A 130 -16.78 2.38 -7.17
N ILE A 131 -18.01 2.04 -6.82
CA ILE A 131 -18.48 1.94 -5.42
C ILE A 131 -17.60 1.01 -4.58
N GLY A 132 -17.35 -0.21 -5.05
CA GLY A 132 -16.53 -1.18 -4.31
C GLY A 132 -15.09 -0.71 -4.08
N TYR A 133 -14.52 0.01 -5.05
CA TYR A 133 -13.18 0.58 -4.93
C TYR A 133 -13.15 1.72 -3.90
N GLY A 134 -14.07 2.68 -4.01
CA GLY A 134 -14.14 3.81 -3.07
C GLY A 134 -14.37 3.34 -1.63
N MET A 135 -15.34 2.44 -1.41
CA MET A 135 -15.59 1.86 -0.09
C MET A 135 -14.34 1.19 0.50
N ALA A 136 -13.66 0.36 -0.30
CA ALA A 136 -12.47 -0.35 0.17
C ALA A 136 -11.32 0.61 0.52
N LYS A 137 -11.10 1.66 -0.28
CA LYS A 137 -10.03 2.65 -0.04
C LYS A 137 -10.35 3.60 1.11
N ALA A 138 -11.60 4.02 1.27
CA ALA A 138 -12.05 4.81 2.43
C ALA A 138 -11.88 4.02 3.75
N ALA A 139 -12.16 2.72 3.74
CA ALA A 139 -11.89 1.87 4.90
C ALA A 139 -10.39 1.81 5.27
N VAL A 140 -9.50 1.81 4.27
CA VAL A 140 -8.05 1.89 4.48
C VAL A 140 -7.64 3.25 5.07
N HIS A 141 -8.24 4.35 4.61
CA HIS A 141 -8.00 5.68 5.16
C HIS A 141 -8.39 5.76 6.63
N GLN A 142 -9.59 5.27 6.97
CA GLN A 142 -10.04 5.22 8.35
C GLN A 142 -9.10 4.36 9.20
N LEU A 143 -8.74 3.16 8.73
CA LEU A 143 -7.80 2.28 9.42
C LEU A 143 -6.46 2.98 9.72
N CYS A 144 -5.92 3.74 8.77
CA CYS A 144 -4.69 4.50 8.97
C CYS A 144 -4.80 5.48 10.15
N GLN A 145 -5.91 6.21 10.25
CA GLN A 145 -6.17 7.13 11.36
C GLN A 145 -6.35 6.38 12.68
N SER A 146 -7.10 5.26 12.68
CA SER A 146 -7.28 4.41 13.86
C SER A 146 -5.94 3.89 14.41
N LEU A 147 -5.01 3.52 13.53
CA LEU A 147 -3.69 3.03 13.93
C LEU A 147 -2.80 4.11 14.57
N ALA A 148 -3.05 5.38 14.28
CA ALA A 148 -2.39 6.50 14.94
C ALA A 148 -2.96 6.82 16.32
N GLY A 149 -4.14 6.28 16.64
CA GLY A 149 -4.80 6.46 17.92
C GLY A 149 -4.02 5.85 19.08
N LYS A 150 -4.25 6.38 20.29
CA LYS A 150 -3.75 5.76 21.52
C LYS A 150 -4.31 4.34 21.64
N SER A 151 -3.48 3.41 22.12
CA SER A 151 -3.85 2.01 22.33
C SER A 151 -4.22 1.24 21.05
N SER A 152 -3.77 1.70 19.87
CA SER A 152 -3.97 0.98 18.60
C SER A 152 -3.22 -0.36 18.53
N GLY A 153 -2.24 -0.57 19.41
CA GLY A 153 -1.37 -1.75 19.42
C GLY A 153 -0.12 -1.62 18.55
N LEU A 154 0.08 -0.50 17.84
CA LEU A 154 1.36 -0.25 17.18
C LEU A 154 2.50 -0.02 18.20
N PRO A 155 3.75 -0.39 17.84
CA PRO A 155 4.91 -0.13 18.69
C PRO A 155 5.11 1.36 18.99
N PRO A 156 5.70 1.72 20.15
CA PRO A 156 6.08 3.09 20.46
C PRO A 156 6.87 3.76 19.32
N GLY A 157 6.52 5.02 19.02
CA GLY A 157 7.18 5.81 17.97
C GLY A 157 6.94 5.35 16.52
N ALA A 158 6.26 4.22 16.30
CA ALA A 158 5.94 3.77 14.95
C ALA A 158 4.89 4.67 14.27
N ALA A 159 4.95 4.76 12.95
CA ALA A 159 4.02 5.54 12.14
C ALA A 159 3.22 4.66 11.17
N ALA A 160 1.90 4.87 11.11
CA ALA A 160 1.06 4.39 10.02
C ALA A 160 0.79 5.56 9.05
N VAL A 161 1.08 5.38 7.76
CA VAL A 161 0.87 6.43 6.74
C VAL A 161 0.19 5.82 5.50
N ALA A 162 -0.90 6.42 5.03
CA ALA A 162 -1.55 5.99 3.81
C ALA A 162 -1.14 6.86 2.63
N LEU A 163 -0.73 6.26 1.51
CA LEU A 163 -0.51 6.97 0.25
C LEU A 163 -1.77 6.91 -0.62
N LEU A 164 -2.14 8.06 -1.16
CA LEU A 164 -3.35 8.30 -1.92
C LEU A 164 -2.97 8.75 -3.34
N PRO A 165 -2.51 7.82 -4.21
CA PRO A 165 -2.21 8.15 -5.59
C PRO A 165 -3.48 8.47 -6.38
N VAL A 166 -3.31 9.18 -7.49
CA VAL A 166 -4.30 9.31 -8.56
C VAL A 166 -4.17 8.11 -9.50
N THR A 167 -3.15 8.13 -10.37
CA THR A 167 -2.85 7.05 -11.31
C THR A 167 -1.35 6.79 -11.27
N LEU A 168 -0.99 5.51 -11.10
CA LEU A 168 0.41 5.09 -11.15
C LEU A 168 0.80 4.72 -12.57
N ASP A 169 1.99 5.10 -12.96
CA ASP A 169 2.56 4.69 -14.22
C ASP A 169 2.97 3.21 -14.16
N THR A 170 2.19 2.35 -14.79
CA THR A 170 2.45 0.90 -14.84
C THR A 170 2.23 0.36 -16.24
N PRO A 171 2.95 -0.71 -16.65
CA PRO A 171 2.71 -1.34 -17.95
C PRO A 171 1.25 -1.79 -18.16
N VAL A 172 0.59 -2.25 -17.09
CA VAL A 172 -0.82 -2.65 -17.11
C VAL A 172 -1.74 -1.46 -17.37
N ASN A 173 -1.50 -0.33 -16.70
CA ASN A 173 -2.28 0.90 -16.90
C ASN A 173 -2.06 1.45 -18.31
N ARG A 174 -0.80 1.52 -18.78
CA ARG A 174 -0.48 1.99 -20.14
C ARG A 174 -1.16 1.15 -21.21
N LYS A 175 -1.16 -0.18 -21.04
CA LYS A 175 -1.85 -1.10 -21.96
C LYS A 175 -3.38 -0.91 -21.93
N SER A 176 -3.95 -0.61 -20.77
CA SER A 176 -5.41 -0.49 -20.59
C SER A 176 -5.94 0.90 -20.99
N MET A 177 -5.07 1.92 -20.97
CA MET A 177 -5.38 3.31 -21.29
C MET A 177 -4.27 3.91 -22.18
N PRO A 178 -4.12 3.43 -23.44
CA PRO A 178 -2.98 3.79 -24.29
C PRO A 178 -2.98 5.26 -24.73
N GLU A 179 -4.15 5.89 -24.81
CA GLU A 179 -4.33 7.28 -25.23
C GLU A 179 -4.37 8.27 -24.05
N ALA A 180 -4.10 7.81 -22.82
CA ALA A 180 -4.10 8.70 -21.66
C ALA A 180 -2.85 9.59 -21.63
N ASP A 181 -2.96 10.76 -21.00
CA ASP A 181 -1.80 11.61 -20.73
C ASP A 181 -0.94 11.02 -19.61
N PHE A 182 0.12 10.31 -20.00
CA PHE A 182 1.06 9.70 -19.07
C PHE A 182 1.89 10.73 -18.29
N SER A 183 1.94 12.00 -18.70
CA SER A 183 2.63 13.05 -17.93
C SER A 183 1.92 13.35 -16.60
N SER A 184 0.65 12.95 -16.46
CA SER A 184 -0.12 13.04 -15.22
C SER A 184 -0.01 11.80 -14.32
N TRP A 185 0.77 10.79 -14.73
CA TRP A 185 0.88 9.52 -13.99
C TRP A 185 2.13 9.46 -13.15
N THR A 186 1.99 9.00 -11.91
CA THR A 186 3.10 8.95 -10.95
C THR A 186 4.08 7.82 -11.30
N PRO A 187 5.37 8.13 -11.54
CA PRO A 187 6.41 7.11 -11.71
C PRO A 187 6.56 6.24 -10.46
N LEU A 188 6.85 4.95 -10.65
CA LEU A 188 7.02 4.03 -9.51
C LEU A 188 8.30 4.32 -8.72
N GLU A 189 9.32 4.86 -9.38
CA GLU A 189 10.61 5.25 -8.83
C GLU A 189 10.43 6.34 -7.77
N PHE A 190 9.53 7.31 -8.02
CA PHE A 190 9.20 8.36 -7.05
C PHE A 190 8.65 7.80 -5.75
N LEU A 191 7.76 6.79 -5.83
CA LEU A 191 7.22 6.14 -4.64
C LEU A 191 8.30 5.34 -3.90
N VAL A 192 9.18 4.66 -4.65
CA VAL A 192 10.33 3.93 -4.10
C VAL A 192 11.25 4.86 -3.32
N GLU A 193 11.59 6.02 -3.88
CA GLU A 193 12.40 7.04 -3.20
C GLU A 193 11.69 7.63 -1.98
N THR A 194 10.38 7.88 -2.09
CA THR A 194 9.55 8.34 -0.96
C THR A 194 9.56 7.34 0.18
N PHE A 195 9.38 6.04 -0.11
CA PHE A 195 9.47 5.00 0.91
C PHE A 195 10.85 4.93 1.53
N HIS A 196 11.92 5.01 0.75
CA HIS A 196 13.29 5.04 1.26
C HIS A 196 13.47 6.19 2.26
N ASP A 197 13.12 7.41 1.85
CA ASP A 197 13.25 8.61 2.68
C ASP A 197 12.49 8.43 4.00
N TRP A 198 11.22 8.00 3.93
CA TRP A 198 10.42 7.78 5.13
C TRP A 198 11.00 6.67 6.02
N ILE A 199 11.46 5.55 5.48
CA ILE A 199 12.09 4.47 6.26
C ILE A 199 13.31 5.01 7.03
N THR A 200 14.10 5.88 6.40
CA THR A 200 15.27 6.55 7.01
C THR A 200 14.93 7.83 7.80
N GLU A 201 13.65 8.04 8.13
CA GLU A 201 13.12 9.18 8.90
C GLU A 201 13.29 10.56 8.23
N LYS A 202 13.72 10.60 6.97
CA LYS A 202 13.81 11.82 6.19
C LYS A 202 12.41 12.22 5.70
N ASN A 203 11.96 13.42 6.11
CA ASN A 203 10.66 14.00 5.73
C ASN A 203 9.47 13.05 5.95
N ARG A 204 9.53 12.17 6.96
CA ARG A 204 8.46 11.22 7.27
C ARG A 204 7.25 11.97 7.84
N PRO A 205 6.03 11.79 7.29
CA PRO A 205 4.81 12.32 7.87
C PRO A 205 4.49 11.71 9.25
N SER A 206 3.68 12.40 10.04
CA SER A 206 3.18 11.86 11.30
C SER A 206 2.27 10.65 11.08
N SER A 207 2.20 9.78 12.09
CA SER A 207 1.26 8.66 12.10
C SER A 207 -0.18 9.14 11.90
N GLY A 208 -0.95 8.43 11.09
CA GLY A 208 -2.33 8.77 10.73
C GLY A 208 -2.46 9.63 9.47
N SER A 209 -1.34 10.12 8.93
CA SER A 209 -1.34 10.97 7.74
C SER A 209 -1.89 10.25 6.51
N LEU A 210 -2.78 10.94 5.79
CA LEU A 210 -3.24 10.57 4.45
C LEU A 210 -2.50 11.45 3.43
N ILE A 211 -1.53 10.88 2.73
CA ILE A 211 -0.65 11.63 1.81
C ILE A 211 -1.10 11.43 0.37
N GLN A 212 -1.64 12.50 -0.22
CA GLN A 212 -1.98 12.56 -1.63
C GLN A 212 -0.71 12.55 -2.46
N VAL A 213 -0.71 11.75 -3.52
CA VAL A 213 0.38 11.68 -4.50
C VAL A 213 -0.18 12.07 -5.85
N VAL A 214 0.19 13.27 -6.31
CA VAL A 214 -0.37 13.87 -7.53
C VAL A 214 0.78 14.20 -8.47
N THR A 215 0.64 13.81 -9.73
CA THR A 215 1.60 14.14 -10.77
C THR A 215 0.93 15.03 -11.81
N THR A 216 1.55 16.17 -12.10
CA THR A 216 1.10 17.13 -13.11
C THR A 216 2.32 17.49 -13.96
N GLU A 217 2.24 17.32 -15.27
CA GLU A 217 3.33 17.65 -16.21
C GLU A 217 4.67 17.00 -15.81
N GLY A 218 4.62 15.74 -15.35
CA GLY A 218 5.80 14.96 -14.93
C GLY A 218 6.34 15.29 -13.54
N LYS A 219 5.83 16.32 -12.87
CA LYS A 219 6.23 16.68 -11.50
C LYS A 219 5.28 16.05 -10.49
N THR A 220 5.81 15.27 -9.56
CA THR A 220 5.03 14.63 -8.50
C THR A 220 5.16 15.40 -7.18
N GLU A 221 4.03 15.65 -6.54
CA GLU A 221 3.95 16.34 -5.25
C GLU A 221 3.25 15.48 -4.20
N LEU A 222 3.72 15.61 -2.95
CA LEU A 222 3.13 14.97 -1.77
C LEU A 222 2.40 16.03 -0.95
N THR A 223 1.11 15.81 -0.68
CA THR A 223 0.31 16.76 0.10
C THR A 223 -0.56 16.01 1.11
N ALA A 224 -0.55 16.43 2.37
CA ALA A 224 -1.47 15.88 3.36
C ALA A 224 -2.92 16.21 2.97
N ALA A 225 -3.81 15.23 2.98
CA ALA A 225 -5.24 15.47 2.92
C ALA A 225 -5.71 16.01 4.27
N SER A 226 -6.60 17.00 4.25
CA SER A 226 -7.33 17.41 5.45
C SER A 226 -8.27 16.27 5.87
N PRO A 227 -8.34 15.94 7.16
CA PRO A 227 -9.27 14.93 7.68
C PRO A 227 -10.73 15.36 7.54
#